data_AF-A0A535FWF9-F1
#
_entry.id   AF-A0A535FWF9-F1
#
_cell.length_a   1.000
_cell.length_b   1.000
_cell.length_c   1.000
_cell.angle_alpha   90.00
_cell.angle_beta   90.00
_cell.angle_gamma   90.00
#
_symmetry.space_group_name_H-M   'P 1'
#
loop_
_entity.id
_entity.type
_entity.pdbx_description
1 polymer ?
#
loop_
_entity_poly.entity_id
_entity_poly.type
_entity_poly.pdbx_seq_one_letter_code
_entity_poly.pdbx_strand_id
1 'polypeptide(L)'
;MCHVIELANRLGHEGATLTPADLLLSKLQVFEVNMKDLVDTVALLLDHPISDQDGDAINAAYLGKLTAEDWGLHRTLQLNTARVRDAARALDVDAGRINQRLDELWMRIDAQPKSFRWKMRARVGDRVTWYQLPEEVRQPYEKA
;
A
#
# COMPACT_ATOMS: atom_id res chain seq x y z
N MET A 1 3.41 10.25 -7.42
CA MET A 1 2.96 9.42 -6.28
C MET A 1 1.89 10.18 -5.51
N CYS A 2 0.96 9.52 -4.85
CA CYS A 2 -0.15 10.20 -4.16
C CYS A 2 0.15 10.58 -2.71
N HIS A 3 1.11 9.87 -2.11
CA HIS A 3 1.63 10.06 -0.76
C HIS A 3 3.15 10.08 -0.81
N VAL A 4 3.77 10.85 0.07
CA VAL A 4 5.23 10.90 0.20
C VAL A 4 5.69 9.69 1.02
N ILE A 5 6.60 8.89 0.47
CA ILE A 5 7.24 7.77 1.17
C ILE A 5 8.74 8.06 1.23
N GLU A 6 9.27 8.15 2.44
CA GLU A 6 10.69 8.35 2.68
C GLU A 6 11.43 7.01 2.63
N LEU A 7 12.15 6.77 1.54
CA LEU A 7 12.92 5.53 1.33
C LEU A 7 14.38 5.64 1.75
N ALA A 8 14.91 6.84 2.03
CA ALA A 8 16.35 7.04 2.28
C ALA A 8 16.92 6.09 3.35
N ASN A 9 16.18 5.89 4.44
CA ASN A 9 16.59 5.01 5.55
C ASN A 9 16.26 3.52 5.31
N ARG A 10 15.62 3.18 4.19
CA ARG A 10 15.21 1.83 3.80
C ARG A 10 16.19 1.17 2.84
N LEU A 11 17.08 1.94 2.20
CA LEU A 11 17.98 1.44 1.14
C LEU A 11 19.28 0.79 1.65
N GLY A 12 19.49 0.73 2.97
CA GLY A 12 20.74 0.25 3.56
C GLY A 12 20.86 -1.28 3.73
N HIS A 13 19.95 -2.08 3.18
CA HIS A 13 19.99 -3.54 3.29
C HIS A 13 20.87 -4.17 2.19
N GLU A 14 21.24 -5.44 2.33
CA GLU A 14 22.17 -6.15 1.43
C GLU A 14 21.64 -6.41 0.00
N GLY A 15 20.43 -5.93 -0.33
CA GLY A 15 19.73 -6.23 -1.58
C GLY A 15 19.76 -5.06 -2.57
N ALA A 16 19.71 -5.35 -3.87
CA ALA A 16 19.79 -4.34 -4.93
C ALA A 16 18.44 -3.67 -5.27
N THR A 17 17.35 -4.07 -4.62
CA THR A 17 15.99 -3.61 -4.91
C THR A 17 15.30 -3.15 -3.64
N LEU A 18 14.17 -2.47 -3.77
CA LEU A 18 13.26 -2.23 -2.65
C LEU A 18 12.80 -3.54 -2.01
N THR A 19 12.47 -3.49 -0.72
CA THR A 19 11.89 -4.63 0.00
C THR A 19 10.45 -4.93 -0.48
N PRO A 20 9.90 -6.13 -0.22
CA PRO A 20 8.50 -6.44 -0.53
C PRO A 20 7.51 -5.45 0.11
N ALA A 21 7.79 -4.96 1.32
CA ALA A 21 6.95 -3.97 2.00
C ALA A 21 6.96 -2.62 1.27
N ASP A 22 8.12 -2.14 0.83
CA ASP A 22 8.25 -0.88 0.10
C ASP A 22 7.60 -0.97 -1.28
N LEU A 23 7.77 -2.10 -1.98
CA LEU A 23 7.11 -2.37 -3.25
C LEU A 23 5.60 -2.38 -3.09
N LEU A 24 5.07 -3.13 -2.11
CA LEU A 24 3.64 -3.19 -1.83
C LEU A 24 3.08 -1.80 -1.51
N LEU A 25 3.77 -1.05 -0.66
CA LEU A 25 3.36 0.30 -0.29
C LEU A 25 3.34 1.23 -1.51
N SER A 26 4.33 1.13 -2.40
CA SER A 26 4.38 1.92 -3.64
C SER A 26 3.14 1.71 -4.53
N LYS A 27 2.57 0.51 -4.53
CA LYS A 27 1.35 0.16 -5.27
C LYS A 27 0.08 0.59 -4.55
N LEU A 28 -0.04 0.23 -3.28
CA LEU A 28 -1.24 0.53 -2.51
C LEU A 28 -1.42 2.03 -2.22
N GLN A 29 -0.36 2.85 -2.31
CA GLN A 29 -0.49 4.29 -2.12
C GLN A 29 -1.13 5.03 -3.31
N VAL A 30 -1.29 4.41 -4.48
CA VAL A 30 -1.86 5.05 -5.68
C VAL A 30 -3.38 5.21 -5.52
N PHE A 31 -3.89 6.44 -5.39
CA PHE A 31 -5.33 6.66 -5.18
C PHE A 31 -6.18 6.24 -6.39
N GLU A 32 -5.77 6.64 -7.59
CA GLU A 32 -6.35 6.20 -8.86
C GLU A 32 -5.63 4.93 -9.34
N VAL A 33 -5.80 3.85 -8.57
CA VAL A 33 -5.17 2.56 -8.87
C VAL A 33 -5.63 2.03 -10.24
N ASN A 34 -4.69 1.56 -11.04
CA ASN A 34 -4.97 0.91 -12.32
C ASN A 34 -4.81 -0.63 -12.22
N MET A 35 -5.16 -1.33 -13.29
CA MET A 35 -5.09 -2.80 -13.30
C MET A 35 -3.65 -3.33 -13.12
N LYS A 36 -2.63 -2.65 -13.64
CA LYS A 36 -1.23 -3.07 -13.46
C LYS A 36 -0.84 -3.02 -11.99
N ASP A 37 -1.20 -1.97 -11.27
CA ASP A 37 -0.91 -1.85 -9.85
C ASP A 37 -1.65 -2.91 -9.01
N LEU A 38 -2.87 -3.28 -9.41
CA LEU A 38 -3.63 -4.36 -8.77
C LEU A 38 -2.97 -5.73 -9.02
N VAL A 39 -2.57 -6.02 -10.26
CA VAL A 39 -1.85 -7.26 -10.62
C VAL A 39 -0.54 -7.37 -9.85
N ASP A 40 0.26 -6.30 -9.82
CA ASP A 40 1.53 -6.27 -9.08
C ASP A 40 1.30 -6.50 -7.58
N THR A 41 0.25 -5.90 -7.01
CA THR A 41 -0.12 -6.09 -5.59
C THR A 41 -0.55 -7.53 -5.30
N VAL A 42 -1.35 -8.12 -6.19
CA VAL A 42 -1.78 -9.52 -6.08
C VAL A 42 -0.59 -10.47 -6.12
N ALA A 43 0.35 -10.26 -7.05
CA ALA A 43 1.56 -11.07 -7.15
C ALA A 43 2.39 -10.99 -5.86
N LEU A 44 2.64 -9.79 -5.34
CA LEU A 44 3.38 -9.60 -4.08
C LEU A 44 2.72 -10.33 -2.90
N LEU A 45 1.39 -10.33 -2.80
CA LEU A 45 0.64 -10.99 -1.73
C LEU A 45 0.59 -12.53 -1.87
N LEU A 46 0.74 -13.05 -3.09
CA LEU A 46 0.83 -14.49 -3.33
C LEU A 46 2.21 -15.05 -2.98
N ASP A 47 3.26 -14.27 -3.28
CA ASP A 47 4.65 -14.70 -3.18
C ASP A 47 5.27 -14.44 -1.81
N HIS A 48 4.90 -13.34 -1.14
CA HIS A 48 5.56 -12.94 0.11
C HIS A 48 4.64 -13.08 1.34
N PRO A 49 5.12 -13.72 2.43
CA PRO A 49 4.39 -13.78 3.68
C PRO A 49 4.32 -12.43 4.40
N ILE A 50 3.34 -12.28 5.33
CA ILE A 50 3.32 -11.16 6.27
C ILE A 50 4.27 -11.46 7.43
N SER A 51 5.10 -10.48 7.80
CA SER A 51 6.08 -10.55 8.90
C SER A 51 6.14 -9.22 9.66
N ASP A 52 6.83 -9.20 10.79
CA ASP A 52 7.16 -7.99 11.56
C ASP A 52 8.59 -7.48 11.30
N GLN A 53 9.29 -8.10 10.34
CA GLN A 53 10.66 -7.78 9.95
C GLN A 53 10.80 -7.77 8.42
N ASP A 54 11.78 -7.02 7.92
CA ASP A 54 12.18 -7.05 6.50
C ASP A 54 12.89 -8.36 6.16
N GLY A 55 13.04 -8.62 4.85
CA GLY A 55 13.56 -9.84 4.29
C GLY A 55 12.73 -10.24 3.07
N ASP A 56 12.57 -11.54 2.85
CA ASP A 56 11.63 -12.08 1.85
C ASP A 56 10.19 -12.13 2.38
N ALA A 57 9.72 -11.00 2.93
CA ALA A 57 8.42 -10.88 3.56
C ALA A 57 7.92 -9.42 3.53
N ILE A 58 6.60 -9.25 3.57
CA ILE A 58 5.94 -7.95 3.75
C ILE A 58 6.00 -7.59 5.25
N ASN A 59 6.86 -6.64 5.58
CA ASN A 59 7.01 -6.09 6.93
C ASN A 59 5.80 -5.22 7.33
N ALA A 60 4.80 -5.83 7.95
CA ALA A 60 3.59 -5.18 8.39
C ALA A 60 3.80 -4.27 9.62
N ALA A 61 4.82 -4.53 10.45
CA ALA A 61 5.16 -3.63 11.55
C ALA A 61 5.63 -2.25 11.02
N TYR A 62 6.40 -2.24 9.94
CA TYR A 62 6.81 -1.02 9.25
C TYR A 62 5.62 -0.29 8.61
N LEU A 63 4.80 -1.00 7.81
CA LEU A 63 3.62 -0.41 7.18
C LEU A 63 2.62 0.14 8.20
N GLY A 64 2.44 -0.57 9.32
CA GLY A 64 1.61 -0.13 10.42
C GLY A 64 2.09 1.18 11.05
N LYS A 65 3.40 1.36 11.26
CA LYS A 65 3.95 2.60 11.82
C LYS A 65 3.67 3.79 10.89
N LEU A 66 3.97 3.66 9.60
CA LEU A 66 3.73 4.72 8.62
C LEU A 66 2.26 5.12 8.55
N THR A 67 1.37 4.14 8.44
CA THR A 67 -0.08 4.38 8.34
C THR A 67 -0.70 4.86 9.65
N ALA A 68 -0.06 4.63 10.79
CA ALA A 68 -0.49 5.18 12.08
C ALA A 68 -0.15 6.66 12.24
N GLU A 69 0.84 7.16 11.49
CA GLU A 69 1.25 8.56 11.47
C GLU A 69 0.46 9.37 10.43
N ASP A 70 0.10 8.74 9.30
CA ASP A 70 -0.61 9.37 8.18
C ASP A 70 -2.00 8.76 7.91
N TRP A 71 -3.04 9.55 8.18
CA TRP A 71 -4.43 9.15 7.92
C TRP A 71 -4.76 9.02 6.44
N GLY A 72 -4.20 9.88 5.59
CA GLY A 72 -4.47 9.86 4.16
C GLY A 72 -3.92 8.60 3.51
N LEU A 73 -2.67 8.26 3.85
CA LEU A 73 -2.04 7.02 3.39
C LEU A 73 -2.83 5.79 3.88
N HIS A 74 -3.16 5.74 5.17
CA HIS A 74 -4.00 4.67 5.73
C HIS A 74 -5.32 4.52 4.99
N ARG A 75 -6.01 5.64 4.72
CA ARG A 75 -7.31 5.64 4.03
C ARG A 75 -7.17 5.12 2.60
N THR A 76 -6.14 5.54 1.87
CA THR A 76 -5.87 5.04 0.50
C THR A 76 -5.57 3.54 0.50
N LEU A 77 -4.74 3.05 1.42
CA LEU A 77 -4.45 1.61 1.55
C LEU A 77 -5.74 0.81 1.84
N GLN A 78 -6.62 1.34 2.68
CA GLN A 78 -7.91 0.70 3.00
C GLN A 78 -8.81 0.58 1.77
N LEU A 79 -8.93 1.65 0.98
CA LEU A 79 -9.72 1.65 -0.25
C LEU A 79 -9.15 0.66 -1.28
N ASN A 80 -7.83 0.66 -1.45
CA ASN A 80 -7.17 -0.23 -2.41
C ASN A 80 -7.19 -1.69 -1.97
N THR A 81 -7.21 -1.98 -0.67
CA THR A 81 -7.39 -3.35 -0.15
C THR A 81 -8.67 -3.99 -0.69
N ALA A 82 -9.79 -3.26 -0.71
CA ALA A 82 -11.05 -3.78 -1.27
C ALA A 82 -10.90 -4.09 -2.77
N ARG A 83 -10.29 -3.17 -3.52
CA ARG A 83 -10.04 -3.34 -4.96
C ARG A 83 -9.11 -4.52 -5.26
N VAL A 84 -8.11 -4.78 -4.43
CA VAL A 84 -7.22 -5.94 -4.54
C VAL A 84 -7.98 -7.24 -4.32
N ARG A 85 -8.89 -7.30 -3.34
CA ARG A 85 -9.75 -8.49 -3.13
C ARG A 85 -10.64 -8.77 -4.34
N ASP A 86 -11.19 -7.74 -4.96
CA ASP A 86 -12.00 -7.88 -6.17
C ASP A 86 -11.14 -8.29 -7.38
N ALA A 87 -9.95 -7.70 -7.54
CA ALA A 87 -9.00 -8.07 -8.59
C ALA A 87 -8.55 -9.53 -8.47
N ALA A 88 -8.27 -10.02 -7.26
CA ALA A 88 -7.90 -11.41 -7.02
C ALA A 88 -8.96 -12.40 -7.52
N ARG A 89 -10.25 -12.07 -7.33
CA ARG A 89 -11.37 -12.88 -7.85
C ARG A 89 -11.44 -12.82 -9.37
N ALA A 90 -11.29 -11.63 -9.95
CA ALA A 90 -11.36 -11.43 -11.39
C ALA A 90 -10.19 -12.09 -12.15
N LEU A 91 -9.02 -12.17 -11.52
CA LEU A 91 -7.82 -12.81 -12.07
C LEU A 91 -7.80 -14.34 -11.92
N ASP A 92 -8.78 -14.93 -11.23
CA ASP A 92 -8.88 -16.37 -10.96
C ASP A 92 -7.61 -16.96 -10.29
N VAL A 93 -7.07 -16.24 -9.31
CA VAL A 93 -5.93 -16.68 -8.48
C VAL A 93 -6.38 -17.14 -7.09
N ASP A 94 -5.45 -17.60 -6.25
CA ASP A 94 -5.72 -18.00 -4.85
C ASP A 94 -6.15 -16.80 -3.98
N ALA A 95 -7.41 -16.39 -4.12
CA ALA A 95 -8.03 -15.31 -3.37
C ALA A 95 -8.11 -15.63 -1.87
N GLY A 96 -8.11 -16.92 -1.48
CA GLY A 96 -8.08 -17.34 -0.08
C GLY A 96 -6.79 -16.90 0.59
N ARG A 97 -5.65 -17.21 -0.03
CA ARG A 97 -4.32 -16.77 0.44
C ARG A 97 -4.20 -15.25 0.49
N ILE A 98 -4.66 -14.54 -0.55
CA ILE A 98 -4.61 -13.07 -0.59
C ILE A 98 -5.43 -12.47 0.54
N ASN A 99 -6.66 -12.96 0.77
CA ASN A 99 -7.50 -12.48 1.87
C ASN A 99 -6.84 -12.72 3.22
N GLN A 100 -6.28 -13.91 3.44
CA GLN A 100 -5.54 -14.22 4.67
C GLN A 100 -4.37 -13.24 4.89
N ARG A 101 -3.57 -12.94 3.85
CA ARG A 101 -2.45 -12.01 3.95
C ARG A 101 -2.90 -10.58 4.23
N LEU A 102 -3.98 -10.13 3.58
CA LEU A 102 -4.55 -8.82 3.85
C LEU A 102 -5.07 -8.73 5.28
N ASP A 103 -5.72 -9.77 5.80
CA ASP A 103 -6.24 -9.79 7.16
C ASP A 103 -5.09 -9.79 8.20
N GLU A 104 -4.02 -10.57 7.96
CA GLU A 104 -2.78 -10.56 8.76
C GLU A 104 -2.09 -9.19 8.78
N LEU A 105 -2.06 -8.51 7.63
CA LEU A 105 -1.51 -7.16 7.47
C LEU A 105 -2.36 -6.14 8.23
N TRP A 106 -3.68 -6.15 8.03
CA TRP A 106 -4.59 -5.19 8.67
C TRP A 106 -4.67 -5.36 10.18
N MET A 107 -4.58 -6.59 10.69
CA MET A 107 -4.48 -6.85 12.13
C MET A 107 -3.31 -6.07 12.77
N ARG A 108 -2.14 -6.05 12.10
CA ARG A 108 -0.96 -5.32 12.58
C ARG A 108 -1.07 -3.82 12.38
N ILE A 109 -1.63 -3.37 11.26
CA ILE A 109 -1.87 -1.95 11.01
C ILE A 109 -2.82 -1.37 12.06
N ASP A 110 -3.93 -2.06 12.35
CA ASP A 110 -4.95 -1.58 13.28
C ASP A 110 -4.47 -1.59 14.73
N ALA A 111 -3.55 -2.50 15.09
CA ALA A 111 -2.93 -2.56 16.41
C ALA A 111 -2.02 -1.35 16.72
N GLN A 112 -1.54 -0.62 15.70
CA GLN A 112 -0.63 0.52 15.92
C GLN A 112 -1.35 1.75 16.49
N PRO A 113 -0.84 2.36 17.58
CA PRO A 113 -1.44 3.55 18.17
C PRO A 113 -1.39 4.73 17.20
N LYS A 114 -2.55 5.30 16.87
CA LYS A 114 -2.65 6.42 15.93
C LYS A 114 -2.15 7.73 16.53
N SER A 115 -1.38 8.48 15.74
CA SER A 115 -0.86 9.79 16.15
C SER A 115 -2.00 10.79 16.41
N PHE A 116 -1.71 11.86 17.15
CA PHE A 116 -2.71 12.93 17.37
C PHE A 116 -3.16 13.58 16.05
N ARG A 117 -2.22 13.84 15.14
CA ARG A 117 -2.50 14.40 13.80
C ARG A 117 -3.40 13.47 12.99
N TRP A 118 -3.14 12.16 13.04
CA TRP A 118 -3.97 11.14 12.41
C TRP A 118 -5.41 11.22 12.92
N LYS A 119 -5.61 11.24 14.25
CA LYS A 119 -6.95 11.28 14.87
C LYS A 119 -7.70 12.56 14.51
N MET A 120 -7.01 13.70 14.49
CA MET A 120 -7.60 14.96 14.06
C MET A 120 -8.01 14.92 12.59
N ARG A 121 -7.14 14.39 11.71
CA ARG A 121 -7.42 14.24 10.28
C ARG A 121 -8.57 13.27 10.02
N ALA A 122 -8.70 12.22 10.82
CA ALA A 122 -9.79 11.25 10.73
C ALA A 122 -11.17 11.86 11.00
N ARG A 123 -11.27 12.85 11.89
CA ARG A 123 -12.54 13.57 12.14
C ARG A 123 -12.99 14.41 10.95
N VAL A 124 -12.04 14.92 10.16
CA VAL A 124 -12.33 15.61 8.89
C VAL A 124 -12.82 14.59 7.86
N GLY A 125 -12.17 13.42 7.81
CA GLY A 125 -12.53 12.31 6.94
C GLY A 125 -12.38 12.65 5.46
N ASP A 126 -13.15 11.95 4.63
CA ASP A 126 -13.08 12.04 3.17
C ASP A 126 -13.61 13.37 2.59
N ARG A 127 -14.09 14.30 3.45
CA ARG A 127 -14.65 15.61 3.04
C ARG A 127 -13.63 16.57 2.43
N VAL A 128 -12.35 16.35 2.74
CA VAL A 128 -11.23 17.13 2.22
C VAL A 128 -10.31 16.15 1.52
N THR A 129 -9.84 16.51 0.33
CA THR A 129 -8.85 15.73 -0.42
C THR A 129 -7.62 15.44 0.45
N TRP A 130 -7.10 14.22 0.37
CA TRP A 130 -5.98 13.75 1.20
C TRP A 130 -4.83 13.15 0.40
N TYR A 131 -4.93 13.22 -0.92
CA TYR A 131 -3.96 12.67 -1.86
C TYR A 131 -3.59 13.74 -2.88
N GLN A 132 -2.42 13.58 -3.48
CA GLN A 132 -2.02 14.34 -4.67
C GLN A 132 -2.13 13.43 -5.89
N LEU A 133 -2.55 13.95 -7.04
CA LEU A 133 -2.43 13.18 -8.28
C LEU A 133 -1.01 13.40 -8.84
N PRO A 134 -0.32 12.35 -9.31
CA PRO A 134 0.91 12.52 -10.07
C PRO A 134 0.64 13.41 -11.30
N GLU A 135 1.65 14.17 -11.74
CA GLU A 135 1.55 14.85 -13.03
C GLU A 135 1.27 13.83 -14.14
N GLU A 136 0.35 14.16 -15.05
CA GLU A 136 0.08 13.34 -16.23
C GLU A 136 1.35 13.24 -17.08
N VAL A 137 1.94 12.05 -17.10
CA VAL A 137 3.05 11.76 -18.01
C VAL A 137 2.43 11.66 -19.40
N ARG A 138 2.67 12.67 -20.25
CA ARG A 138 2.33 12.58 -21.68
C ARG A 138 2.83 11.25 -22.20
N GLN A 139 1.92 10.37 -22.63
CA GLN A 139 2.29 9.15 -23.30
C GLN A 139 2.96 9.56 -24.61
N PRO A 140 4.25 9.24 -24.85
CA PRO A 140 4.95 9.68 -26.06
C PRO A 140 4.36 9.12 -27.37
N TYR A 141 3.30 8.30 -27.27
CA TYR A 141 2.63 7.63 -28.38
C TYR A 141 1.16 8.06 -28.58
N GLU A 142 0.62 8.97 -27.77
CA GLU A 142 -0.68 9.58 -28.07
C GLU A 142 -0.49 10.59 -29.21
N LYS A 143 -0.89 10.19 -30.42
CA LYS A 143 -0.98 11.11 -31.56
C LYS A 143 -2.08 12.13 -31.28
N ALA A 144 -1.73 13.40 -31.46
CA ALA A 144 -2.62 14.56 -31.40
C ALA A 144 -3.83 14.44 -32.35
#